data_AF-A7HBE8-F1
#
_entry.id   AF-A7HBE8-F1
#
_cell.length_a   1.000
_cell.length_b   1.000
_cell.length_c   1.000
_cell.angle_alpha   90.00
_cell.angle_beta   90.00
_cell.angle_gamma   90.00
#
_symmetry.space_group_name_H-M   'P 1'
#
loop_
_entity.id
_entity.type
_entity.pdbx_description
1 polymer ?
#
loop_
_entity_poly.entity_id
_entity_poly.type
_entity_poly.pdbx_seq_one_letter_code
_entity_poly.pdbx_strand_id
1 'polypeptide(L)'
;MASYTGGMKVGSGYYWNPRRWGVEVVPPEGGRLPGDVGAKYMKLPFPVVLAVLPIAGLVFLMFLPLIGFVLFANAIARKLTGGARRGAKELASTVSPGWAPGEAHLTGKAGEEKRAGEAKTPELEELEKEIAARKDERK
;
A
#
# COMPACT_ATOMS: atom_id res chain seq x y z
N MET A 1 0.98 4.57 36.96
CA MET A 1 0.08 5.49 36.24
C MET A 1 -1.35 5.03 36.46
N ALA A 2 -2.23 5.89 36.98
CA ALA A 2 -3.64 5.56 37.13
C ALA A 2 -4.32 5.52 35.75
N SER A 3 -4.84 4.36 35.36
CA SER A 3 -5.66 4.18 34.17
C SER A 3 -7.12 4.45 34.52
N TYR A 4 -7.76 5.37 33.79
CA TYR A 4 -9.18 5.70 33.93
C TYR A 4 -9.99 5.05 32.81
N THR A 5 -11.26 4.82 33.06
CA THR A 5 -12.16 4.15 32.12
C THR A 5 -13.25 5.11 31.64
N GLY A 6 -13.72 4.93 30.40
CA GLY A 6 -14.89 5.64 29.86
C GLY A 6 -16.11 5.43 30.75
N GLY A 7 -16.91 6.48 30.90
CA GLY A 7 -18.06 6.49 31.81
C GLY A 7 -17.72 6.69 33.30
N MET A 8 -16.44 6.84 33.67
CA MET A 8 -16.05 7.16 35.04
C MET A 8 -16.18 8.67 35.31
N LYS A 9 -16.64 9.04 36.52
CA LYS A 9 -16.61 10.43 36.99
C LYS A 9 -15.20 10.74 37.48
N VAL A 10 -14.56 11.74 36.87
CA VAL A 10 -13.17 12.11 37.15
C VAL A 10 -13.07 13.59 37.50
N GLY A 11 -12.02 13.94 38.25
CA GLY A 11 -11.68 15.32 38.56
C GLY A 11 -11.15 16.06 37.34
N SER A 12 -11.00 17.38 37.48
CA SER A 12 -10.51 18.26 36.42
C SER A 12 -9.12 17.87 35.88
N GLY A 13 -8.89 18.22 34.62
CA GLY A 13 -7.61 18.05 33.95
C GLY A 13 -7.74 17.46 32.54
N TYR A 14 -6.59 17.03 32.02
CA TYR A 14 -6.45 16.51 30.67
C TYR A 14 -6.36 14.99 30.70
N TYR A 15 -7.16 14.31 29.88
CA TYR A 15 -7.20 12.85 29.83
C TYR A 15 -6.99 12.38 28.39
N TRP A 16 -5.89 11.68 28.14
CA TRP A 16 -5.56 11.18 26.81
C TRP A 16 -6.11 9.78 26.60
N ASN A 17 -6.77 9.58 25.47
CA ASN A 17 -7.18 8.28 24.97
C ASN A 17 -6.21 7.84 23.84
N PRO A 18 -5.29 6.88 24.08
CA PRO A 18 -4.31 6.44 23.09
C PRO A 18 -4.95 5.68 21.92
N ARG A 19 -6.13 5.08 22.11
CA ARG A 19 -6.84 4.37 21.04
C ARG A 19 -7.47 5.33 20.05
N ARG A 20 -7.96 6.48 20.54
CA ARG A 20 -8.58 7.53 19.72
C ARG A 20 -7.63 8.65 19.33
N TRP A 21 -6.39 8.61 19.83
CA TRP A 21 -5.39 9.68 19.67
C TRP A 21 -5.94 11.08 20.02
N GLY A 22 -6.77 11.16 21.06
CA GLY A 22 -7.47 12.39 21.44
C GLY A 22 -7.33 12.72 22.93
N VAL A 23 -7.24 14.01 23.25
CA VAL A 23 -7.21 14.51 24.62
C VAL A 23 -8.58 15.08 24.98
N GLU A 24 -9.18 14.57 26.05
CA GLU A 24 -10.41 15.07 26.63
C GLU A 24 -10.07 16.11 27.71
N VAL A 25 -10.73 17.26 27.69
CA VAL A 25 -10.57 18.32 28.68
C VAL A 25 -11.74 18.27 29.64
N VAL A 26 -11.48 17.96 30.90
CA VAL A 26 -12.50 17.90 31.94
C VAL A 26 -12.52 19.23 32.71
N PRO A 27 -13.68 19.93 32.77
CA PRO A 27 -13.84 21.19 33.50
C PRO A 27 -13.44 21.12 34.98
N PRO A 28 -13.20 22.27 35.64
CA PRO A 28 -12.87 22.35 37.07
C PRO A 28 -13.90 21.67 37.99
N GLU A 29 -15.18 21.67 37.59
CA GLU A 29 -16.30 21.02 38.29
C GLU A 29 -16.23 19.47 38.25
N GLY A 30 -15.27 18.93 37.49
CA GLY A 30 -15.21 17.52 37.16
C GLY A 30 -16.18 17.17 36.04
N GLY A 31 -16.15 15.90 35.63
CA GLY A 31 -16.97 15.45 34.52
C GLY A 31 -16.91 13.95 34.35
N ARG A 32 -17.70 13.45 33.41
CA ARG A 32 -17.71 12.04 33.05
C ARG A 32 -16.90 11.86 31.78
N LEU A 33 -15.93 10.94 31.79
CA LEU A 33 -15.16 10.63 30.60
C LEU A 33 -16.08 10.04 29.53
N PRO A 34 -16.02 10.52 28.28
CA PRO A 34 -16.85 10.00 27.20
C PRO A 34 -16.43 8.56 26.84
N GLY A 35 -17.36 7.82 26.23
CA GLY A 35 -17.11 6.46 25.76
C GLY A 35 -17.50 5.35 26.75
N ASP A 36 -17.40 4.12 26.26
CA ASP A 36 -17.81 2.89 26.94
C ASP A 36 -16.77 2.42 27.98
N VAL A 37 -17.11 1.38 28.75
CA VAL A 37 -16.24 0.76 29.77
C VAL A 37 -14.96 0.15 29.15
N GLY A 38 -14.92 -0.02 27.82
CA GLY A 38 -13.72 -0.42 27.09
C GLY A 38 -12.74 0.72 26.76
N ALA A 39 -13.15 2.00 26.90
CA ALA A 39 -12.30 3.13 26.60
C ALA A 39 -11.34 3.40 27.76
N LYS A 40 -10.03 3.45 27.48
CA LYS A 40 -8.98 3.74 28.47
C LYS A 40 -8.47 5.16 28.29
N TYR A 41 -8.31 5.82 29.43
CA TYR A 41 -7.85 7.20 29.55
C TYR A 41 -6.67 7.28 30.50
N MET A 42 -5.71 8.15 30.19
CA MET A 42 -4.56 8.42 31.04
C MET A 42 -4.52 9.91 31.37
N LYS A 43 -4.41 10.24 32.66
CA LYS A 43 -4.35 11.64 33.10
C LYS A 43 -3.01 12.25 32.69
N LEU A 44 -3.05 13.34 31.93
CA LEU A 44 -1.88 14.12 31.58
C LEU A 44 -1.69 15.25 32.59
N PRO A 45 -0.50 15.37 33.19
CA PRO A 45 -0.16 16.54 33.97
C PRO A 45 0.02 17.75 33.02
N PHE A 46 -0.36 18.93 33.49
CA PHE A 46 -0.32 20.16 32.68
C PHE A 46 1.04 20.44 32.01
N PRO A 47 2.20 20.25 32.68
CA PRO A 47 3.51 20.46 32.04
C PRO A 47 3.74 19.58 30.82
N VAL A 48 3.20 18.36 30.79
CA VAL A 48 3.31 17.47 29.63
C VAL A 48 2.50 18.01 28.47
N VAL A 49 1.26 18.45 28.72
CA VAL A 49 0.42 19.07 27.68
C VAL A 49 1.13 20.29 27.11
N LEU A 50 1.65 21.17 27.98
CA LEU A 50 2.37 22.37 27.57
C LEU A 50 3.63 22.06 26.76
N ALA A 51 4.38 21.01 27.09
CA ALA A 51 5.58 20.60 26.37
C ALA A 51 5.26 19.93 25.02
N VAL A 52 4.14 19.23 24.90
CA VAL A 52 3.75 18.56 23.65
C VAL A 52 3.53 19.57 22.51
N LEU A 53 3.00 20.76 22.80
CA LEU A 53 2.78 21.81 21.79
C LEU A 53 4.09 22.22 21.06
N PRO A 54 5.15 22.72 21.73
CA PRO A 54 6.38 23.10 21.07
C PRO A 54 7.13 21.89 20.50
N ILE A 55 7.11 20.73 21.17
CA ILE A 55 7.76 19.51 20.65
C ILE A 55 7.11 19.08 19.33
N ALA A 56 5.78 19.06 19.25
CA ALA A 56 5.07 18.74 18.03
C ALA A 56 5.41 19.72 16.89
N GLY A 57 5.52 21.03 17.21
CA GLY A 57 5.96 22.04 16.25
C GLY A 57 7.39 21.85 15.77
N LEU A 58 8.32 21.51 16.67
CA LEU A 58 9.72 21.21 16.32
C LEU A 58 9.83 19.97 15.45
N VAL A 59 9.12 18.89 15.81
CA VAL A 59 9.05 17.67 14.99
C VAL A 59 8.50 18.03 13.61
N PHE A 60 7.42 18.79 13.53
CA PHE A 60 6.88 19.24 12.25
C PHE A 60 7.91 20.01 11.41
N LEU A 61 8.63 20.96 12.02
CA LEU A 61 9.66 21.76 11.34
C LEU A 61 10.85 20.91 10.87
N MET A 62 11.26 19.90 11.65
CA MET A 62 12.30 18.95 11.26
C MET A 62 11.84 18.05 10.11
N PHE A 63 10.58 17.61 10.10
CA PHE A 63 10.05 16.75 9.04
C PHE A 63 9.74 17.49 7.73
N LEU A 64 9.56 18.83 7.76
CA LEU A 64 9.35 19.66 6.58
C LEU A 64 10.44 19.51 5.49
N PRO A 65 11.74 19.66 5.80
CA PRO A 65 12.79 19.45 4.80
C PRO A 65 12.89 17.98 4.38
N LEU A 66 12.61 17.03 5.28
CA LEU A 66 12.65 15.60 5.01
C LEU A 66 11.59 15.15 3.99
N ILE A 67 10.38 15.70 4.05
CA ILE A 67 9.30 15.33 3.11
C ILE A 67 9.70 15.65 1.65
N GLY A 68 10.45 16.73 1.43
CA GLY A 68 10.94 17.12 0.12
C GLY A 68 11.87 16.07 -0.48
N PHE A 69 12.83 15.58 0.32
CA PHE A 69 13.73 14.51 -0.11
C PHE A 69 13.00 13.19 -0.38
N VAL A 70 12.01 12.84 0.45
CA VAL A 70 11.19 11.64 0.23
C VAL A 70 10.41 11.74 -1.07
N LEU A 71 9.76 12.88 -1.34
CA LEU A 71 9.03 13.10 -2.59
C LEU A 71 9.95 13.09 -3.80
N PHE A 72 11.13 13.70 -3.70
CA PHE A 72 12.14 13.70 -4.75
C PHE A 72 12.65 12.29 -5.06
N ALA A 73 13.03 11.52 -4.04
CA ALA A 73 13.45 10.13 -4.19
C ALA A 73 12.33 9.26 -4.78
N ASN A 74 11.08 9.48 -4.37
CA ASN A 74 9.92 8.78 -4.93
C ASN A 74 9.72 9.13 -6.41
N ALA A 75 9.88 10.39 -6.80
CA ALA A 75 9.80 10.82 -8.19
C ALA A 75 10.87 10.14 -9.07
N ILE A 76 12.12 10.08 -8.58
CA ILE A 76 13.20 9.34 -9.25
C ILE A 76 12.86 7.86 -9.36
N ALA A 77 12.47 7.21 -8.26
CA ALA A 77 12.13 5.80 -8.24
C ALA A 77 10.99 5.47 -9.22
N ARG A 78 9.94 6.30 -9.26
CA ARG A 78 8.83 6.18 -10.23
C ARG A 78 9.29 6.36 -11.67
N LYS A 79 10.20 7.30 -11.93
CA LYS A 79 10.74 7.52 -13.27
C LYS A 79 11.58 6.33 -13.74
N LEU A 80 12.43 5.80 -12.87
CA LEU A 80 13.28 4.64 -13.18
C LEU A 80 12.44 3.37 -13.38
N THR A 81 11.49 3.08 -12.49
CA THR A 81 10.60 1.91 -12.61
C THR A 81 9.63 2.03 -13.78
N GLY A 82 9.12 3.23 -14.08
CA GLY A 82 8.30 3.50 -15.25
C GLY A 82 9.06 3.37 -16.57
N GLY A 83 10.33 3.79 -16.60
CA GLY A 83 11.24 3.60 -17.73
C GLY A 83 11.62 2.14 -17.95
N ALA A 84 11.95 1.42 -16.87
CA ALA A 84 12.27 0.00 -16.92
C ALA A 84 11.09 -0.85 -17.43
N ARG A 85 9.86 -0.54 -17.02
CA ARG A 85 8.66 -1.23 -17.52
C ARG A 85 8.36 -0.95 -19.00
N ARG A 86 8.67 0.26 -19.49
CA ARG A 86 8.55 0.59 -20.92
C ARG A 86 9.63 -0.11 -21.75
N GLY A 87 10.89 -0.07 -21.29
CA GLY A 87 11.99 -0.77 -21.94
C GLY A 87 11.80 -2.29 -21.94
N ALA A 88 11.33 -2.88 -20.85
CA ALA A 88 10.99 -4.30 -20.80
C ALA A 88 9.81 -4.66 -21.72
N LYS A 89 8.83 -3.78 -21.88
CA LYS A 89 7.68 -3.99 -22.79
C LYS A 89 8.08 -3.85 -24.26
N GLU A 90 8.97 -2.92 -24.58
CA GLU A 90 9.53 -2.75 -25.93
C GLU A 90 10.46 -3.91 -26.28
N LEU A 91 11.36 -4.32 -25.38
CA LEU A 91 12.20 -5.50 -25.57
C LEU A 91 11.36 -6.78 -25.64
N ALA A 92 10.31 -6.94 -24.83
CA ALA A 92 9.40 -8.07 -24.96
C ALA A 92 8.65 -8.07 -26.31
N SER A 93 8.37 -6.90 -26.90
CA SER A 93 7.76 -6.83 -28.23
C SER A 93 8.73 -7.06 -29.38
N THR A 94 10.03 -6.84 -29.18
CA THR A 94 11.06 -7.09 -30.20
C THR A 94 11.60 -8.53 -30.13
N VAL A 95 11.59 -9.14 -28.95
CA VAL A 95 12.16 -10.49 -28.71
C VAL A 95 11.09 -11.58 -28.70
N SER A 96 9.80 -11.23 -28.71
CA SER A 96 8.71 -12.19 -28.93
C SER A 96 8.27 -12.12 -30.40
N PRO A 97 8.86 -12.92 -31.32
CA PRO A 97 8.34 -13.04 -32.68
C PRO A 97 6.91 -13.54 -32.58
N GLY A 98 6.02 -12.76 -33.17
CA GLY A 98 4.62 -13.02 -33.04
C GLY A 98 4.15 -14.14 -33.96
N TRP A 99 4.14 -15.38 -33.48
CA TRP A 99 3.50 -16.48 -34.18
C TRP A 99 1.97 -16.35 -34.15
N ALA A 100 1.34 -15.78 -35.16
CA ALA A 100 -0.13 -15.80 -35.29
C ALA A 100 -0.54 -16.95 -36.21
N PRO A 101 -0.92 -18.14 -35.70
CA PRO A 101 -1.35 -19.23 -36.55
C PRO A 101 -2.79 -18.95 -37.01
N GLY A 102 -2.97 -18.56 -38.27
CA GLY A 102 -4.29 -18.43 -38.90
C GLY A 102 -4.62 -17.07 -39.54
N GLU A 103 -3.73 -16.07 -39.52
CA GLU A 103 -3.90 -14.91 -40.41
C GLU A 103 -3.41 -15.25 -41.82
N ALA A 104 -4.33 -15.31 -42.78
CA ALA A 104 -3.99 -15.41 -44.19
C ALA A 104 -3.71 -13.99 -44.75
N HIS A 105 -2.43 -13.65 -44.92
CA HIS A 105 -1.97 -12.39 -45.48
C HIS A 105 -2.13 -12.34 -47.01
N LEU A 106 -3.33 -12.63 -47.51
CA LEU A 106 -3.64 -12.78 -48.94
C LEU A 106 -4.21 -11.52 -49.59
N THR A 107 -4.16 -10.36 -48.92
CA THR A 107 -4.43 -9.07 -49.57
C THR A 107 -3.18 -8.20 -49.47
N GLY A 108 -2.46 -8.12 -50.59
CA GLY A 108 -1.20 -7.40 -50.71
C GLY A 108 -1.30 -5.94 -50.29
N LYS A 109 -0.72 -5.64 -49.13
CA LYS A 109 0.17 -4.49 -48.98
C LYS A 109 1.55 -5.06 -48.69
N ALA A 110 2.48 -4.84 -49.61
CA ALA A 110 3.89 -5.15 -49.41
C ALA A 110 4.42 -4.29 -48.25
N GLY A 111 4.76 -4.95 -47.13
CA GLY A 111 5.54 -4.36 -46.04
C GLY A 111 4.96 -4.54 -44.63
N GLU A 112 5.22 -5.73 -44.07
CA GLU A 112 5.44 -6.04 -42.63
C GLU A 112 4.27 -6.00 -41.61
N GLU A 113 3.71 -7.19 -41.35
CA GLU A 113 2.98 -7.65 -40.14
C GLU A 113 3.90 -7.70 -38.88
N LYS A 114 3.49 -7.31 -37.65
CA LYS A 114 2.49 -7.81 -36.66
C LYS A 114 2.83 -9.13 -35.92
N ARG A 115 2.70 -9.05 -34.57
CA ARG A 115 2.01 -9.94 -33.58
C ARG A 115 1.64 -11.37 -34.05
N ALA A 116 1.62 -12.44 -33.25
CA ALA A 116 1.84 -12.75 -31.82
C ALA A 116 1.60 -14.27 -31.64
N GLY A 117 2.50 -15.09 -31.02
CA GLY A 117 2.12 -16.36 -30.32
C GLY A 117 2.63 -17.78 -30.71
N GLU A 118 3.68 -18.28 -30.05
CA GLU A 118 3.85 -19.71 -29.64
C GLU A 118 4.35 -20.81 -30.62
N ALA A 119 5.65 -21.12 -30.50
CA ALA A 119 6.26 -22.38 -30.93
C ALA A 119 6.20 -23.44 -29.81
N LYS A 120 5.87 -24.69 -30.13
CA LYS A 120 5.78 -25.78 -29.15
C LYS A 120 7.16 -26.24 -28.65
N THR A 121 7.38 -26.16 -27.34
CA THR A 121 8.58 -26.62 -26.61
C THR A 121 8.34 -27.98 -25.92
N PRO A 122 9.40 -28.73 -25.56
CA PRO A 122 9.33 -30.09 -25.00
C PRO A 122 8.47 -30.23 -23.73
N GLU A 123 8.26 -29.16 -22.97
CA GLU A 123 7.32 -29.11 -21.84
C GLU A 123 5.86 -29.36 -22.26
N LEU A 124 5.49 -29.01 -23.50
CA LEU A 124 4.15 -29.25 -24.03
C LEU A 124 3.92 -30.71 -24.40
N GLU A 125 4.97 -31.47 -24.75
CA GLU A 125 4.85 -32.91 -24.98
C GLU A 125 4.73 -33.69 -23.66
N GLU A 126 5.37 -33.23 -22.59
CA GLU A 126 5.16 -33.76 -21.24
C GLU A 126 3.76 -33.44 -20.72
N LEU A 127 3.28 -32.21 -20.92
CA LEU A 127 1.92 -31.80 -20.57
C LEU A 127 0.86 -32.54 -21.40
N GLU A 128 1.09 -32.78 -22.70
CA GLU A 128 0.18 -33.58 -23.53
C GLU A 128 0.11 -35.05 -23.06
N LYS A 129 1.23 -35.63 -22.61
CA LYS A 129 1.28 -36.98 -22.02
C LYS A 129 0.59 -37.05 -20.65
N GLU A 130 0.76 -36.03 -19.80
CA GLU A 130 0.10 -35.96 -18.49
C GLU A 130 -1.43 -35.79 -18.62
N ILE A 131 -1.87 -34.98 -19.59
CA ILE A 131 -3.29 -34.75 -19.88
C ILE A 131 -3.94 -36.01 -20.48
N ALA A 132 -3.23 -36.76 -21.31
CA ALA A 132 -3.70 -38.04 -21.84
C ALA A 132 -3.90 -39.08 -20.73
N ALA A 133 -2.94 -39.20 -19.80
CA ALA A 133 -3.03 -40.11 -18.66
C ALA A 133 -4.22 -39.78 -17.74
N ARG A 134 -4.45 -38.50 -17.41
CA ARG A 134 -5.60 -38.08 -16.59
C ARG A 134 -6.97 -38.27 -17.26
N LYS A 135 -7.00 -38.35 -18.61
CA LYS A 135 -8.25 -38.49 -19.36
C LYS A 135 -8.74 -39.94 -19.40
N ASP A 136 -7.83 -40.91 -19.39
CA ASP A 136 -8.17 -42.33 -19.25
C ASP A 136 -8.55 -42.71 -17.81
N GLU A 137 -8.02 -42.03 -16.79
CA GLU A 137 -8.45 -42.20 -15.39
C GLU A 137 -9.85 -41.64 -15.08
N ARG A 138 -10.43 -40.82 -15.96
CA ARG A 138 -11.74 -40.17 -15.78
C ARG A 138 -12.88 -40.82 -16.59
N LYS A 139 -12.61 -41.93 -17.28
CA LYS A 139 -13.62 -42.80 -17.91
C LYS A 139 -13.99 -43.95 -16.98
#